data_AF-A0A7W0QPR2-F1
#
_entry.id   AF-A0A7W0QPR2-F1
#
_cell.length_a   1.000
_cell.length_b   1.000
_cell.length_c   1.000
_cell.angle_alpha   90.00
_cell.angle_beta   90.00
_cell.angle_gamma   90.00
#
_symmetry.space_group_name_H-M   'P 1'
#
loop_
_entity.id
_entity.type
_entity.pdbx_description
1 polymer ?
#
loop_
_entity_poly.entity_id
_entity_poly.type
_entity_poly.pdbx_seq_one_letter_code
_entity_poly.pdbx_strand_id
1 'polypeptide(L)'
;VAFPKALAQFEARAFDNGPDDRPDTADDIDLGIVPATWSIEEFAATYDDDDVKFVGQIDGKSGLFTPNVDGPNPARRGSGNNIGDVYAVATFTPEVMAGKPAKTLRARGHLLVTVPLYMRWEDPRTSR
;
A
#
# COMPACT_ATOMS: atom_id res chain seq x y z
N VAL A 1 -17.63 -13.13 17.84
CA VAL A 1 -17.87 -12.96 16.39
C VAL A 1 -16.53 -12.62 15.76
N ALA A 2 -16.06 -13.40 14.79
CA ALA A 2 -14.84 -13.07 14.04
C ALA A 2 -15.24 -12.22 12.83
N PHE A 3 -14.69 -11.01 12.72
CA PHE A 3 -14.90 -10.15 11.55
C PHE A 3 -13.90 -10.54 10.45
N PRO A 4 -14.34 -10.58 9.18
CA PRO A 4 -13.43 -10.87 8.09
C PRO A 4 -12.40 -9.75 7.94
N LYS A 5 -11.19 -10.13 7.54
CA LYS A 5 -10.13 -9.16 7.23
C LYS A 5 -10.52 -8.33 6.01
N ALA A 6 -10.36 -7.02 6.11
CA ALA A 6 -10.45 -6.13 4.95
C ALA A 6 -9.10 -6.14 4.22
N LEU A 7 -9.06 -6.71 3.02
CA LEU A 7 -7.85 -6.73 2.19
C LEU A 7 -7.73 -5.40 1.44
N ALA A 8 -6.50 -5.00 1.12
CA ALA A 8 -6.23 -3.84 0.27
C ALA A 8 -5.34 -4.26 -0.91
N GLN A 9 -5.81 -4.03 -2.13
CA GLN A 9 -5.04 -4.32 -3.34
C GLN A 9 -4.37 -3.04 -3.83
N PHE A 10 -3.08 -3.13 -4.15
CA PHE A 10 -2.32 -2.03 -4.74
C PHE A 10 -1.87 -2.37 -6.15
N GLU A 11 -1.81 -1.35 -7.00
CA GLU A 11 -1.29 -1.46 -8.36
C GLU A 11 -0.30 -0.32 -8.60
N ALA A 12 0.78 -0.60 -9.34
CA ALA A 12 1.78 0.39 -9.67
C ALA A 12 1.50 0.87 -11.09
N ARG A 13 1.27 2.17 -11.26
CA ARG A 13 0.98 2.78 -12.56
C ARG A 13 2.17 3.63 -13.01
N ALA A 14 2.63 3.40 -14.23
CA ALA A 14 3.75 4.14 -14.80
C ALA A 14 3.25 5.30 -15.67
N PHE A 15 4.04 6.38 -15.68
CA PHE A 15 3.81 7.57 -16.50
C PHE A 15 5.10 7.94 -17.21
N ASP A 16 4.98 8.43 -18.43
CA ASP A 16 6.03 9.12 -19.18
C ASP A 16 5.79 10.62 -19.06
N ASN A 17 6.84 11.41 -18.78
CA ASN A 17 6.75 12.85 -18.59
C ASN A 17 6.41 13.62 -19.88
N GLY A 18 6.23 12.93 -21.01
CA GLY A 18 5.88 13.55 -22.27
C GLY A 18 7.00 14.42 -22.85
N PRO A 19 6.68 15.24 -23.86
CA PRO A 19 7.65 16.09 -24.54
C PRO A 19 8.33 17.15 -23.65
N ASP A 20 7.70 17.59 -22.55
CA ASP A 20 8.26 18.63 -21.69
C ASP A 20 9.25 18.10 -20.61
N ASP A 21 9.34 16.78 -20.45
CA ASP A 21 10.19 16.04 -19.49
C ASP A 21 9.94 16.43 -18.02
N ARG A 22 8.77 16.97 -17.69
CA ARG A 22 8.37 17.33 -16.32
C ARG A 22 7.27 16.40 -15.81
N PRO A 23 7.36 15.93 -14.55
CA PRO A 23 6.29 15.14 -13.98
C PRO A 23 5.09 16.01 -13.57
N ASP A 24 3.92 15.40 -13.52
CA ASP A 24 2.66 15.97 -13.05
C ASP A 24 2.16 17.14 -13.93
N THR A 25 2.33 17.00 -15.25
CA THR A 25 1.91 17.98 -16.27
C THR A 25 0.79 17.43 -17.16
N ALA A 26 0.24 18.28 -18.02
CA ALA A 26 -0.89 17.91 -18.87
C ALA A 26 -0.50 17.02 -20.06
N ASP A 27 0.79 16.95 -20.40
CA ASP A 27 1.34 16.11 -21.46
C ASP A 27 1.89 14.77 -20.96
N ASP A 28 1.75 14.48 -19.67
CA ASP A 28 2.07 13.17 -19.09
C ASP A 28 1.26 12.06 -19.78
N ILE A 29 1.98 11.01 -20.18
CA ILE A 29 1.42 9.85 -20.86
C ILE A 29 1.31 8.69 -19.87
N ASP A 30 0.10 8.22 -19.68
CA ASP A 30 -0.20 7.05 -18.87
C ASP A 30 0.21 5.75 -19.57
N LEU A 31 1.19 5.05 -18.98
CA LEU A 31 1.74 3.80 -19.52
C LEU A 31 1.02 2.56 -18.97
N GLY A 32 0.06 2.75 -18.06
CA GLY A 32 -0.69 1.66 -17.43
C GLY A 32 0.03 0.97 -16.28
N ILE A 33 -0.48 -0.21 -15.90
CA ILE A 33 -0.01 -0.97 -14.73
C ILE A 33 1.28 -1.71 -15.09
N VAL A 34 2.28 -1.61 -14.22
CA VAL A 34 3.58 -2.27 -14.37
C VAL A 34 3.84 -3.28 -13.25
N PRO A 35 4.59 -4.37 -13.53
CA PRO A 35 4.94 -5.36 -12.51
C PRO A 35 5.98 -4.79 -11.55
N ALA A 36 5.54 -4.25 -10.42
CA ALA A 36 6.40 -3.77 -9.35
C ALA A 36 6.67 -4.84 -8.28
N THR A 37 7.76 -4.67 -7.54
CA THR A 37 8.01 -5.37 -6.29
C THR A 37 7.47 -4.55 -5.14
N TRP A 38 6.74 -5.20 -4.23
CA TRP A 38 6.02 -4.53 -3.14
C TRP A 38 6.66 -4.75 -1.78
N SER A 39 6.67 -3.70 -0.97
CA SER A 39 7.05 -3.76 0.45
C SER A 39 6.21 -2.79 1.28
N ILE A 40 6.27 -2.94 2.60
CA ILE A 40 5.69 -1.99 3.54
C ILE A 40 6.82 -1.19 4.19
N GLU A 41 6.62 0.10 4.36
CA GLU A 41 7.52 0.99 5.11
C GLU A 41 6.77 1.77 6.17
N GLU A 42 7.53 2.18 7.19
CA GLU A 42 6.98 2.90 8.34
C GLU A 42 6.52 4.30 7.93
N PHE A 43 5.34 4.69 8.41
CA PHE A 43 4.95 6.09 8.40
C PHE A 43 5.46 6.70 9.70
N ALA A 44 6.60 7.40 9.65
CA ALA A 44 7.24 7.97 10.83
C ALA A 44 6.45 9.16 11.41
N ALA A 45 5.27 8.90 11.98
CA ALA A 45 4.47 9.86 12.72
C ALA A 45 5.00 10.05 14.15
N THR A 46 5.56 9.00 14.75
CA THR A 46 6.01 9.00 16.14
C THR A 46 7.43 8.43 16.30
N TYR A 47 8.05 8.71 17.44
CA TYR A 47 9.34 8.13 17.80
C TYR A 47 9.12 6.67 18.26
N ASP A 48 9.97 5.75 17.78
CA ASP A 48 9.83 4.30 17.97
C ASP A 48 8.55 3.69 17.36
N ASP A 49 8.12 4.23 16.22
CA ASP A 49 7.03 3.63 15.44
C ASP A 49 7.49 2.31 14.82
N ASP A 50 6.75 1.25 15.14
CA ASP A 50 7.06 -0.14 14.81
C ASP A 50 5.84 -0.79 14.14
N ASP A 51 4.93 0.02 13.61
CA ASP A 51 3.66 -0.41 13.05
C ASP A 51 3.85 -1.45 11.93
N VAL A 52 4.89 -1.29 11.11
CA VAL A 52 5.24 -2.28 10.06
C VAL A 52 5.41 -3.71 10.58
N LYS A 53 5.79 -3.90 11.85
CA LYS A 53 5.99 -5.24 12.45
C LYS A 53 4.67 -5.92 12.79
N PHE A 54 3.58 -5.17 12.92
CA PHE A 54 2.33 -5.66 13.51
C PHE A 54 1.13 -5.55 12.57
N VAL A 55 1.07 -4.56 11.68
CA VAL A 55 -0.13 -4.25 10.87
C VAL A 55 -0.54 -5.37 9.93
N GLY A 56 0.41 -6.16 9.42
CA GLY A 56 0.13 -7.20 8.43
C GLY A 56 1.28 -7.38 7.45
N GLN A 57 0.95 -7.91 6.27
CA GLN A 57 1.93 -8.19 5.22
C GLN A 57 1.36 -7.83 3.85
N ILE A 58 2.24 -7.35 2.97
CA ILE A 58 1.94 -7.18 1.54
C ILE A 58 2.63 -8.28 0.76
N ASP A 59 1.92 -8.91 -0.17
CA ASP A 59 2.53 -9.86 -1.09
C ASP A 59 3.45 -9.11 -2.07
N GLY A 60 4.73 -9.49 -2.08
CA GLY A 60 5.77 -8.77 -2.81
C GLY A 60 5.63 -8.74 -4.32
N LYS A 61 4.73 -9.55 -4.92
CA LYS A 61 4.52 -9.63 -6.37
C LYS A 61 3.19 -9.04 -6.81
N SER A 62 2.12 -9.40 -6.10
CA SER A 62 0.76 -8.99 -6.43
C SER A 62 0.40 -7.64 -5.85
N GLY A 63 1.05 -7.17 -4.78
CA GLY A 63 0.64 -5.95 -4.08
C GLY A 63 -0.60 -6.11 -3.22
N LEU A 64 -1.04 -7.36 -2.95
CA LEU A 64 -2.16 -7.63 -2.06
C LEU A 64 -1.72 -7.51 -0.60
N PHE A 65 -2.24 -6.52 0.10
CA PHE A 65 -2.08 -6.36 1.54
C PHE A 65 -3.12 -7.17 2.32
N THR A 66 -2.64 -7.94 3.28
CA THR A 66 -3.46 -8.70 4.23
C THR A 66 -3.16 -8.19 5.65
N PRO A 67 -4.16 -7.59 6.35
CA PRO A 67 -3.95 -7.14 7.72
C PRO A 67 -3.74 -8.32 8.67
N ASN A 68 -3.13 -8.06 9.82
CA ASN A 68 -2.93 -9.08 10.85
C ASN A 68 -4.24 -9.44 11.58
N VAL A 69 -4.16 -10.32 12.57
CA VAL A 69 -5.30 -10.65 13.43
C VAL A 69 -5.75 -9.46 14.26
N ASP A 70 -7.06 -9.32 14.46
CA ASP A 70 -7.64 -8.29 15.32
C ASP A 70 -7.48 -8.63 16.82
N GLY A 71 -7.63 -7.60 17.67
CA GLY A 71 -7.63 -7.70 19.12
C GLY A 71 -6.30 -7.32 19.78
N PRO A 72 -6.29 -7.28 21.13
CA PRO A 72 -5.12 -6.90 21.91
C PRO A 72 -3.91 -7.80 21.61
N ASN A 73 -2.78 -7.20 21.25
CA ASN A 73 -1.53 -7.91 21.01
C ASN A 73 -0.54 -7.67 22.16
N PRO A 74 -0.24 -8.69 23.00
CA PRO A 74 0.71 -8.55 24.10
C PRO A 74 2.13 -8.12 23.70
N ALA A 75 2.52 -8.32 22.44
CA ALA A 75 3.80 -7.86 21.91
C ALA A 75 3.83 -6.35 21.62
N ARG A 76 2.67 -5.69 21.53
CA ARG A 76 2.59 -4.24 21.43
C ARG A 76 2.63 -3.59 22.80
N ARG A 77 3.21 -2.39 22.86
CA ARG A 77 3.19 -1.55 24.06
C ARG A 77 1.75 -1.35 24.53
N GLY A 78 1.49 -1.67 25.80
CA GLY A 78 0.15 -1.55 26.39
C GLY A 78 -0.88 -2.57 25.88
N SER A 79 -0.45 -3.66 25.23
CA SER A 79 -1.34 -4.64 24.61
C SER A 79 -2.30 -4.04 23.58
N GLY A 80 -1.81 -3.07 22.80
CA GLY A 80 -2.58 -2.43 21.74
C GLY A 80 -2.95 -3.39 20.60
N ASN A 81 -3.91 -2.98 19.76
CA ASN A 81 -4.31 -3.73 18.57
C ASN A 81 -3.24 -3.65 17.46
N ASN A 82 -3.31 -4.56 16.49
CA ASN A 82 -2.46 -4.58 15.29
C ASN A 82 -2.87 -3.55 14.22
N ILE A 83 -3.10 -2.32 14.66
CA ILE A 83 -3.42 -1.17 13.81
C ILE A 83 -2.15 -0.35 13.55
N GLY A 84 -2.20 0.55 12.58
CA GLY A 84 -1.08 1.43 12.33
C GLY A 84 -1.14 2.18 11.01
N ASP A 85 -0.21 3.09 10.83
CA ASP A 85 -0.04 3.89 9.63
C ASP A 85 1.22 3.46 8.89
N VAL A 86 1.10 3.07 7.62
CA VAL A 86 2.24 2.60 6.84
C VAL A 86 2.17 3.07 5.38
N TYR A 87 3.30 2.99 4.70
CA TYR A 87 3.37 3.13 3.25
C TYR A 87 3.42 1.76 2.57
N ALA A 88 2.54 1.54 1.60
CA ALA A 88 2.72 0.52 0.57
C ALA A 88 3.69 1.06 -0.49
N VAL A 89 4.80 0.38 -0.70
CA VAL A 89 5.90 0.83 -1.55
C VAL A 89 5.96 -0.04 -2.79
N ALA A 90 5.84 0.59 -3.96
CA ALA A 90 6.11 -0.05 -5.25
C ALA A 90 7.53 0.29 -5.71
N THR A 91 8.31 -0.72 -6.06
CA THR A 91 9.64 -0.56 -6.66
C THR A 91 9.64 -1.22 -8.04
N PHE A 92 10.04 -0.48 -9.07
CA PHE A 92 10.07 -0.95 -10.45
C PHE A 92 11.41 -0.60 -11.11
N THR A 93 12.06 -1.59 -11.72
CA THR A 93 13.30 -1.39 -12.47
C THR A 93 13.03 -1.73 -13.94
N PRO A 94 12.91 -0.74 -14.83
CA PRO A 94 12.75 -0.98 -16.26
C PRO A 94 14.02 -1.55 -16.88
N GLU A 95 13.88 -2.47 -17.85
CA GLU A 95 15.01 -3.05 -18.59
C GLU A 95 15.64 -2.06 -19.57
N VAL A 96 14.82 -1.19 -20.20
CA VAL A 96 15.25 -0.18 -21.17
C VAL A 96 14.49 1.12 -20.89
N MET A 97 15.22 2.20 -20.63
CA MET A 97 14.68 3.56 -20.51
C MET A 97 15.22 4.40 -21.66
N ALA A 98 14.58 4.40 -22.83
CA ALA A 98 14.80 5.38 -23.92
C ALA A 98 16.26 5.91 -24.10
N GLY A 99 17.28 5.03 -24.13
CA GLY A 99 18.69 5.42 -24.29
C GLY A 99 19.41 5.99 -23.05
N LYS A 100 18.73 6.06 -21.90
CA LYS A 100 19.25 6.41 -20.57
C LYS A 100 19.49 5.13 -19.75
N PRO A 101 20.43 5.13 -18.77
CA PRO A 101 20.66 3.99 -17.90
C PRO A 101 19.39 3.63 -17.10
N ALA A 102 19.15 2.33 -16.95
CA ALA A 102 18.03 1.80 -16.17
C ALA A 102 18.06 2.37 -14.74
N LYS A 103 17.05 3.16 -14.40
CA LYS A 103 16.90 3.77 -13.08
C LYS A 103 15.77 3.05 -12.34
N THR A 104 16.05 2.60 -11.12
CA THR A 104 15.00 2.10 -10.23
C THR A 104 14.05 3.22 -9.88
N LEU A 105 12.77 3.03 -10.21
CA LEU A 105 11.67 3.91 -9.87
C LEU A 105 10.97 3.40 -8.61
N ARG A 106 10.50 4.33 -7.80
CA ARG A 106 9.85 4.02 -6.53
C ARG A 106 8.68 4.96 -6.28
N ALA A 107 7.56 4.38 -5.90
CA ALA A 107 6.33 5.10 -5.54
C ALA A 107 5.81 4.61 -4.19
N ARG A 108 5.05 5.46 -3.51
CA ARG A 108 4.45 5.16 -2.19
C ARG A 108 2.96 5.47 -2.22
N GLY A 109 2.15 4.55 -1.70
CA GLY A 109 0.75 4.77 -1.36
C GLY A 109 0.58 4.72 0.16
N HIS A 110 -0.21 5.65 0.70
CA HIS A 110 -0.51 5.69 2.13
C HIS A 110 -1.57 4.62 2.47
N LEU A 111 -1.30 3.82 3.50
CA LEU A 111 -2.17 2.73 3.96
C LEU A 111 -2.40 2.85 5.46
N LEU A 112 -3.63 3.20 5.82
CA LEU A 112 -4.07 3.23 7.20
C LEU A 112 -4.75 1.89 7.57
N VAL A 113 -4.18 1.17 8.52
CA VAL A 113 -4.72 -0.09 9.04
C VAL A 113 -5.44 0.18 10.35
N THR A 114 -6.74 -0.12 10.40
CA THR A 114 -7.61 0.22 11.53
C THR A 114 -8.29 -1.00 12.13
N VAL A 115 -9.01 -0.80 13.23
CA VAL A 115 -9.86 -1.84 13.83
C VAL A 115 -10.98 -2.24 12.86
N PRO A 116 -11.54 -3.46 12.99
CA PRO A 116 -12.62 -3.90 12.12
C PRO A 116 -13.80 -2.93 12.10
N LEU A 117 -14.43 -2.80 10.93
CA LEU A 117 -15.68 -2.06 10.79
C LEU A 117 -16.83 -2.91 11.35
N TYR A 118 -17.19 -2.66 12.61
CA TYR A 118 -18.29 -3.36 13.30
C TYR A 118 -19.69 -2.98 12.80
N MET A 119 -19.80 -1.90 12.01
CA MET A 119 -21.04 -1.44 11.38
C MET A 119 -20.97 -1.65 9.86
N ARG A 120 -21.56 -2.73 9.36
CA ARG A 120 -21.74 -2.93 7.93
C ARG A 120 -23.07 -2.30 7.51
N TRP A 121 -23.00 -1.14 6.86
CA TRP A 121 -24.16 -0.58 6.18
C TRP A 121 -24.36 -1.35 4.88
N GLU A 122 -25.33 -2.25 4.84
CA GLU A 122 -25.70 -2.93 3.60
C GLU A 122 -26.49 -1.98 2.71
N ASP A 123 -26.10 -1.87 1.44
CA ASP A 123 -26.95 -1.19 0.45
C ASP A 123 -28.20 -2.05 0.27
N PRO A 124 -29.42 -1.50 0.50
CA PRO A 124 -30.67 -2.25 0.38
C PRO A 124 -30.92 -2.84 -1.02
N ARG A 125 -30.15 -2.43 -2.04
CA ARG A 125 -30.21 -3.00 -3.40
C ARG A 125 -29.37 -4.28 -3.55
N THR A 126 -28.50 -4.58 -2.58
CA THR A 126 -27.59 -5.73 -2.62
C THR A 126 -27.75 -6.68 -1.43
N SER A 127 -28.56 -6.34 -0.43
CA SER A 127 -28.94 -7.30 0.62
C SER A 127 -29.96 -8.29 0.05
N ARG A 128 -29.58 -9.56 0.03
CA ARG A 128 -30.44 -10.72 -0.22
C ARG A 128 -30.43 -11.61 1.00
#